data_AF-A0A329QP23-F1
#
_entry.id   AF-A0A329QP23-F1
#
_cell.length_a   1.000
_cell.length_b   1.000
_cell.length_c   1.000
_cell.angle_alpha   90.00
_cell.angle_beta   90.00
_cell.angle_gamma   90.00
#
_symmetry.space_group_name_H-M   'P 1'
#
loop_
_entity.id
_entity.type
_entity.pdbx_description
1 polymer ?
#
loop_
_entity_poly.entity_id
_entity_poly.type
_entity_poly.pdbx_seq_one_letter_code
_entity_poly.pdbx_strand_id
1 'polypeptide(L)'
;MTSVEKTAVAVPIEQEVHPATDGERHAYLTTAEVAELLRTPVETIRYWRHIGKGPRSFKIGRRVLYDHRDIHDFVNEARNSEDR
;
A
#
# COMPACT_ATOMS: atom_id res chain seq x y z
N MET A 1 -7.90 -45.62 26.32
CA MET A 1 -6.67 -44.81 26.50
C MET A 1 -6.72 -43.66 25.51
N THR A 2 -7.41 -42.58 25.90
CA THR A 2 -7.51 -41.32 25.16
C THR A 2 -6.25 -40.51 25.42
N SER A 3 -5.54 -40.09 24.36
CA SER A 3 -4.29 -39.34 24.47
C SER A 3 -4.38 -38.00 23.74
N VAL A 4 -4.47 -36.96 24.57
CA VAL A 4 -3.79 -35.66 24.53
C VAL A 4 -4.18 -34.65 23.44
N GLU A 5 -4.72 -33.55 23.96
CA GLU A 5 -4.96 -32.25 23.36
C GLU A 5 -3.68 -31.59 22.82
N LYS A 6 -3.79 -30.86 21.71
CA LYS A 6 -2.95 -29.67 21.48
C LYS A 6 -3.77 -28.54 20.88
N THR A 7 -4.19 -27.69 21.81
CA THR A 7 -4.61 -26.30 21.72
C THR A 7 -4.04 -25.52 20.54
N ALA A 8 -4.94 -24.77 19.89
CA ALA A 8 -4.69 -23.78 18.86
C ALA A 8 -3.74 -22.67 19.33
N VAL A 9 -2.93 -22.14 18.40
CA VAL A 9 -2.48 -20.75 18.47
C VAL A 9 -3.10 -20.03 17.28
N ALA A 10 -4.30 -19.51 17.50
CA ALA A 10 -4.80 -18.40 16.71
C ALA A 10 -3.94 -17.19 17.06
N VAL A 11 -3.17 -16.67 16.11
CA VAL A 11 -2.54 -15.37 16.27
C VAL A 11 -3.66 -14.33 16.14
N PRO A 12 -3.93 -13.52 17.18
CA PRO A 12 -4.92 -12.47 17.07
C PRO A 12 -4.30 -11.37 16.20
N ILE A 13 -4.80 -11.20 14.98
CA ILE A 13 -4.52 -10.02 14.17
C ILE A 13 -5.46 -8.92 14.65
N GLU A 14 -5.24 -8.45 15.89
CA GLU A 14 -5.79 -7.17 16.31
C GLU A 14 -4.99 -6.10 15.58
N GLN A 15 -5.34 -5.91 14.30
CA GLN A 15 -5.04 -4.65 13.62
C GLN A 15 -5.80 -3.59 14.38
N GLU A 16 -5.09 -2.87 15.24
CA GLU A 16 -5.54 -1.58 15.74
C GLU A 16 -5.75 -0.69 14.51
N VAL A 17 -6.98 -0.71 14.00
CA VAL A 17 -7.46 0.28 13.04
C VAL A 17 -7.51 1.58 13.82
N HIS A 18 -6.43 2.35 13.79
CA HIS A 18 -6.44 3.71 14.31
C HIS A 18 -7.46 4.49 13.49
N PRO A 19 -8.57 4.99 14.08
CA PRO A 19 -9.51 5.80 13.36
C PRO A 19 -8.85 7.16 13.14
N ALA A 20 -8.28 7.36 11.96
CA ALA A 20 -7.92 8.67 11.48
C ALA A 20 -9.22 9.42 11.17
N THR A 21 -9.81 10.05 12.19
CA THR A 21 -10.87 11.03 12.00
C THR A 21 -10.35 12.17 11.12
N ASP A 22 -11.04 12.31 9.99
CA ASP A 22 -11.32 13.51 9.18
C ASP A 22 -10.26 14.61 9.05
N GLY A 23 -9.80 14.81 7.81
CA GLY A 23 -9.12 16.02 7.34
C GLY A 23 -7.64 15.84 6.98
N GLU A 24 -7.35 15.65 5.69
CA GLU A 24 -6.10 16.08 5.03
C GLU A 24 -4.75 15.72 5.67
N ARG A 25 -4.61 14.58 6.35
CA ARG A 25 -3.26 14.04 6.57
C ARG A 25 -2.77 13.40 5.28
N HIS A 26 -1.99 14.15 4.50
CA HIS A 26 -1.17 13.64 3.39
C HIS A 26 -0.20 12.58 3.93
N ALA A 27 -0.70 11.36 4.09
CA ALA A 27 0.09 10.24 4.56
C ALA A 27 1.11 9.87 3.48
N TYR A 28 2.33 9.56 3.91
CA TYR A 28 3.34 8.97 3.06
C TYR A 28 3.21 7.44 3.12
N LEU A 29 3.04 6.82 1.96
CA LEU A 29 2.84 5.39 1.82
C LEU A 29 4.13 4.71 1.41
N THR A 30 4.38 3.53 1.96
CA THR A 30 5.43 2.61 1.52
C THR A 30 5.01 1.88 0.24
N THR A 31 5.96 1.23 -0.43
CA THR A 31 5.65 0.42 -1.63
C THR A 31 4.59 -0.65 -1.37
N ALA A 32 4.54 -1.23 -0.16
CA ALA A 32 3.56 -2.26 0.19
C ALA A 32 2.15 -1.66 0.33
N GLU A 33 2.02 -0.53 1.02
CA GLU A 33 0.72 0.14 1.19
C GLU A 33 0.18 0.68 -0.14
N VAL A 34 1.05 1.17 -1.04
CA VAL A 34 0.62 1.55 -2.40
C VAL A 34 0.12 0.35 -3.20
N ALA A 35 0.78 -0.80 -3.07
CA ALA A 35 0.38 -2.04 -3.73
C ALA A 35 -1.01 -2.50 -3.26
N GLU A 36 -1.26 -2.45 -1.95
CA GLU A 36 -2.57 -2.73 -1.37
C GLU A 36 -3.64 -1.75 -1.85
N LEU A 37 -3.33 -0.44 -1.84
CA LEU A 37 -4.23 0.63 -2.26
C LEU A 37 -4.64 0.48 -3.73
N LEU A 38 -3.68 0.25 -4.62
CA LEU A 38 -3.91 0.11 -6.06
C LEU A 38 -4.31 -1.31 -6.47
N ARG A 39 -4.53 -2.23 -5.51
CA ARG A 39 -4.86 -3.64 -5.76
C ARG A 39 -3.90 -4.31 -6.75
N THR A 40 -2.63 -3.98 -6.64
CA THR A 40 -1.58 -4.33 -7.59
C THR A 40 -0.46 -5.07 -6.85
N PRO A 41 0.19 -6.11 -7.41
CA PRO A 41 1.31 -6.77 -6.74
C PRO A 41 2.45 -5.81 -6.41
N VAL A 42 3.09 -5.98 -5.24
CA VAL A 42 4.23 -5.15 -4.80
C VAL A 42 5.36 -5.14 -5.84
N GLU A 43 5.62 -6.28 -6.47
CA GLU A 43 6.64 -6.41 -7.53
C GLU A 43 6.31 -5.56 -8.75
N THR A 44 5.03 -5.40 -9.10
CA THR A 44 4.60 -4.50 -10.18
C THR A 44 4.87 -3.05 -9.82
N ILE A 45 4.61 -2.62 -8.58
CA ILE A 45 4.93 -1.26 -8.12
C ILE A 45 6.45 -1.01 -8.15
N ARG A 46 7.26 -2.01 -7.75
CA ARG A 46 8.72 -1.96 -7.86
C ARG A 46 9.18 -1.84 -9.30
N TYR A 47 8.60 -2.65 -10.19
CA TYR A 47 8.88 -2.64 -11.61
C TYR A 47 8.56 -1.29 -12.24
N TRP A 48 7.37 -0.73 -11.99
CA TRP A 48 6.98 0.61 -12.45
C TRP A 48 8.01 1.66 -12.06
N ARG A 49 8.42 1.68 -10.79
CA ARG A 49 9.47 2.60 -10.32
C ARG A 49 10.80 2.38 -11.04
N HIS A 50 11.18 1.13 -11.31
CA HIS A 50 12.41 0.81 -12.02
C HIS A 50 12.39 1.34 -13.47
N ILE A 51 11.25 1.24 -14.15
CA ILE A 51 11.09 1.72 -15.54
C ILE A 51 10.65 3.18 -15.64
N GLY A 52 10.58 3.92 -14.52
CA GLY A 52 10.14 5.32 -14.50
C GLY A 52 8.64 5.53 -14.79
N LYS A 53 7.81 4.51 -14.58
CA LYS A 53 6.34 4.59 -14.66
C LYS A 53 5.71 4.57 -13.26
N GLY A 54 4.41 4.85 -13.21
CA GLY A 54 3.61 4.76 -11.99
C GLY A 54 3.59 6.05 -11.17
N PRO A 55 3.03 6.00 -9.95
CA PRO A 55 2.93 7.16 -9.08
C PRO A 55 4.32 7.66 -8.66
N ARG A 56 4.46 8.98 -8.50
CA ARG A 56 5.75 9.58 -8.13
C ARG A 56 6.19 9.04 -6.77
N SER A 57 7.46 8.66 -6.73
CA SER A 57 8.11 8.12 -5.53
C SER A 57 9.35 8.93 -5.22
N PHE A 58 9.70 9.00 -3.94
CA PHE A 58 10.91 9.66 -3.47
C PHE A 58 11.57 8.84 -2.37
N LYS A 59 12.86 9.08 -2.17
CA LYS A 59 13.68 8.34 -1.20
C LYS A 59 13.93 9.18 0.04
N ILE A 60 13.61 8.65 1.21
CA ILE A 60 14.02 9.21 2.50
C ILE A 60 14.84 8.15 3.24
N GLY A 61 16.14 8.42 3.39
CA GLY A 61 17.09 7.48 3.98
C GLY A 61 17.11 6.15 3.23
N ARG A 62 16.69 5.07 3.89
CA ARG A 62 16.61 3.71 3.32
C ARG A 62 15.23 3.35 2.77
N ARG A 63 14.23 4.22 2.92
CA ARG A 63 12.84 3.95 2.54
C ARG A 63 12.49 4.67 1.24
N VAL A 64 11.65 4.01 0.44
CA VAL A 64 10.97 4.63 -0.70
C VAL A 64 9.53 4.87 -0.29
N LEU A 65 9.09 6.11 -0.44
CA LEU A 65 7.76 6.57 -0.05
C LEU A 65 7.04 7.22 -1.22
N TYR A 66 5.73 7.33 -1.08
CA TYR A 66 4.80 7.90 -2.04
C TYR A 66 3.90 8.89 -1.31
N ASP A 67 3.67 10.07 -1.88
CA ASP A 67 2.63 10.99 -1.38
C ASP A 67 1.27 10.48 -1.87
N HIS A 68 0.26 10.48 -1.00
CA HIS A 68 -1.10 10.10 -1.38
C HIS A 68 -1.64 10.90 -2.58
N ARG A 69 -1.27 12.19 -2.71
CA ARG A 69 -1.63 13.03 -3.88
C ARG A 69 -1.05 12.50 -5.17
N ASP A 70 0.23 12.15 -5.16
CA ASP A 70 0.92 11.63 -6.35
C ASP A 70 0.31 10.31 -6.84
N ILE A 71 -0.20 9.50 -5.92
CA ILE A 71 -0.94 8.27 -6.25
C ILE A 71 -2.29 8.60 -6.88
N HIS A 72 -3.02 9.54 -6.28
CA HIS A 72 -4.31 9.98 -6.80
C HIS A 72 -4.18 10.62 -8.20
N ASP A 73 -3.19 11.48 -8.39
CA ASP A 73 -2.88 12.11 -9.68
C ASP A 73 -2.59 11.05 -10.75
N PHE A 74 -1.80 10.02 -10.41
CA PHE A 74 -1.52 8.91 -11.32
C PHE A 74 -2.79 8.13 -11.71
N VAL A 75 -3.68 7.85 -10.75
CA VAL A 75 -4.94 7.15 -11.05
C VAL A 75 -5.85 7.99 -11.94
N ASN A 76 -5.90 9.31 -11.71
CA ASN A 76 -6.67 10.22 -12.54
C ASN A 76 -6.10 10.32 -13.95
N GLU A 77 -4.78 10.39 -14.10
CA GLU A 77 -4.12 10.35 -15.40
C GLU A 77 -4.45 9.06 -16.15
N ALA A 78 -4.35 7.90 -15.48
CA ALA A 78 -4.70 6.61 -16.07
C ALA A 78 -6.15 6.58 -16.56
N ARG A 79 -7.10 7.01 -15.72
CA ARG A 79 -8.53 7.09 -16.09
C ARG A 79 -8.77 8.00 -17.29
N ASN A 80 -8.17 9.20 -17.27
CA ASN A 80 -8.36 10.18 -18.35
C ASN A 80 -7.69 9.75 -19.66
N SER A 81 -6.67 8.88 -19.60
CA SER A 81 -6.04 8.30 -20.78
C SER A 81 -6.89 7.21 -21.43
N GLU A 82 -7.76 6.54 -20.66
CA GLU A 82 -8.69 5.52 -21.16
C GLU A 82 -9.94 6.12 -21.81
N ASP A 83 -10.36 7.32 -21.38
CA ASP A 83 -11.52 8.05 -21.94
C ASP A 83 -11.23 8.77 -23.28
N ARG A 84 -10.03 8.61 -23.84
CA ARG A 84 -9.62 9.22 -25.13
C ARG A 84 -9.43 8.17 -26.22
#